data_AF-A0A2M9IRR0-F1
#
_entry.id   AF-A0A2M9IRR0-F1
#
_cell.length_a   1.000
_cell.length_b   1.000
_cell.length_c   1.000
_cell.angle_alpha   90.00
_cell.angle_beta   90.00
_cell.angle_gamma   90.00
#
_symmetry.space_group_name_H-M   'P 1'
#
loop_
_entity.id
_entity.type
_entity.pdbx_description
1 polymer ?
#
loop_
_entity_poly.entity_id
_entity_poly.type
_entity_poly.pdbx_seq_one_letter_code
_entity_poly.pdbx_strand_id
1 'polypeptide(L)'
;MTTVSGTTGYSARAIAPAVLARLRERDDAGRPAAPYTDEEGGAPLRCCLRRSEPGERIALVSYAPLRRWAAETGAAPGAYDEQGPVFIHARECAGPAGESRPFSNAHRVVRRYGADGRILGGRLVGEGAARFDAAFAEAFDDPAVALVHVRAVEYGCFLYEVRRGQ
;
A
#
# COMPACT_ATOMS: atom_id res chain seq x y z
N MET A 1 -8.56 -26.10 29.43
CA MET A 1 -8.63 -24.64 29.29
C MET A 1 -7.55 -24.24 28.30
N THR A 2 -7.85 -24.37 27.01
CA THR A 2 -6.89 -24.09 25.93
C THR A 2 -7.07 -22.63 25.56
N THR A 3 -6.14 -21.80 25.98
CA THR A 3 -6.05 -20.39 25.60
C THR A 3 -5.82 -20.34 24.10
N VAL A 4 -6.81 -19.82 23.36
CA VAL A 4 -6.64 -19.43 21.96
C VAL A 4 -5.75 -18.19 21.99
N SER A 5 -4.46 -18.36 21.70
CA SER A 5 -3.55 -17.23 21.45
C SER A 5 -4.15 -16.37 20.34
N GLY A 6 -4.34 -15.08 20.65
CA GLY A 6 -5.01 -14.13 19.76
C GLY A 6 -4.38 -14.10 18.38
N THR A 7 -5.23 -14.13 17.36
CA THR A 7 -4.81 -13.97 15.97
C THR A 7 -4.13 -12.61 15.82
N THR A 8 -2.80 -12.56 15.79
CA THR A 8 -2.07 -11.38 15.32
C THR A 8 -2.56 -11.10 13.90
N GLY A 9 -3.38 -10.07 13.72
CA GLY A 9 -3.95 -9.72 12.41
C GLY A 9 -2.89 -9.14 11.47
N TYR A 10 -3.19 -9.03 10.18
CA TYR A 10 -2.37 -8.27 9.23
C TYR A 10 -3.06 -6.95 8.91
N SER A 11 -2.35 -5.84 9.03
CA SER A 11 -2.94 -4.50 8.87
C SER A 11 -2.49 -3.87 7.56
N ALA A 12 -3.45 -3.63 6.66
CA ALA A 12 -3.24 -2.81 5.46
C ALA A 12 -3.08 -1.33 5.85
N ARG A 13 -2.05 -0.67 5.30
CA ARG A 13 -1.72 0.73 5.60
C ARG A 13 -1.93 1.60 4.37
N ALA A 14 -2.75 2.63 4.54
CA ALA A 14 -2.80 3.75 3.62
C ALA A 14 -1.51 4.57 3.71
N ILE A 15 -1.27 5.43 2.71
CA ILE A 15 -0.21 6.43 2.81
C ILE A 15 -0.52 7.34 4.00
N ALA A 16 0.46 7.52 4.89
CA ALA A 16 0.29 8.27 6.13
C ALA A 16 -0.17 9.72 5.86
N PRO A 17 -1.03 10.32 6.72
CA PRO A 17 -1.56 11.67 6.51
C PRO A 17 -0.49 12.75 6.26
N ALA A 18 0.60 12.74 7.02
CA ALA A 18 1.71 13.69 6.84
C ALA A 18 2.49 13.49 5.51
N VAL A 19 2.47 12.27 4.96
CA VAL A 19 3.00 12.01 3.61
C VAL A 19 2.02 12.50 2.55
N LEU A 20 0.72 12.25 2.73
CA LEU A 20 -0.32 12.73 1.82
C LEU A 20 -0.34 14.26 1.70
N ALA A 21 -0.19 14.98 2.82
CA ALA A 21 -0.09 16.44 2.82
C ALA A 21 1.03 16.92 1.88
N ARG A 22 2.23 16.34 2.01
CA ARG A 22 3.37 16.66 1.14
C ARG A 22 3.11 16.29 -0.33
N LEU A 23 2.57 15.09 -0.59
CA LEU A 23 2.29 14.62 -1.95
C LEU A 23 1.24 15.48 -2.68
N ARG A 24 0.35 16.18 -1.97
CA ARG A 24 -0.60 17.13 -2.56
C ARG A 24 0.06 18.45 -2.98
N GLU A 25 1.27 18.73 -2.50
CA GLU A 25 2.07 19.88 -2.90
C GLU A 25 3.11 19.49 -3.96
N ARG A 26 3.97 18.51 -3.64
CA ARG A 26 4.99 17.96 -4.53
C ARG A 26 5.14 16.45 -4.35
N ASP A 27 5.19 15.73 -5.45
CA ASP A 27 5.37 14.29 -5.48
C ASP A 27 6.82 13.87 -5.19
N ASP A 28 7.08 12.56 -5.07
CA ASP A 28 8.44 12.04 -4.79
C ASP A 28 9.43 12.25 -5.95
N ALA A 29 8.96 12.70 -7.13
CA ALA A 29 9.78 13.14 -8.25
C ALA A 29 10.06 14.66 -8.23
N GLY A 30 9.57 15.38 -7.21
CA GLY A 30 9.70 16.83 -7.09
C GLY A 30 8.71 17.65 -7.94
N ARG A 31 7.74 17.00 -8.60
CA ARG A 31 6.76 17.68 -9.46
C ARG A 31 5.55 18.13 -8.65
N PRO A 32 4.98 19.31 -8.95
CA PRO A 32 3.75 19.74 -8.29
C PRO A 32 2.60 18.78 -8.60
N ALA A 33 1.70 18.55 -7.63
CA ALA A 33 0.52 17.75 -7.88
C ALA A 33 -0.44 18.51 -8.83
N ALA A 34 -1.00 17.78 -9.80
CA ALA A 34 -1.99 18.32 -10.76
C ALA A 34 -3.35 17.67 -10.52
N PRO A 35 -4.21 18.23 -9.64
CA PRO A 35 -5.48 17.63 -9.30
C PRO A 35 -6.55 17.87 -10.36
N TYR A 36 -7.32 16.83 -10.68
CA TYR A 36 -8.40 16.84 -11.68
C TYR A 36 -9.67 16.16 -11.12
N THR A 37 -10.78 16.30 -11.82
CA THR A 37 -12.04 15.60 -11.48
C THR A 37 -12.04 14.24 -12.14
N ASP A 38 -12.25 13.19 -11.36
CA ASP A 38 -12.43 11.84 -11.87
C ASP A 38 -13.89 11.63 -12.29
N GLU A 39 -14.20 11.86 -13.57
CA GLU A 39 -15.56 11.77 -14.09
C GLU A 39 -16.12 10.34 -14.07
N GLU A 40 -15.26 9.33 -14.23
CA GLU A 40 -15.66 7.91 -14.27
C GLU A 40 -15.63 7.26 -12.88
N GLY A 41 -14.72 7.70 -12.02
CA GLY A 41 -14.46 7.03 -10.74
C GLY A 41 -13.63 5.75 -10.95
N GLY A 42 -13.56 4.93 -9.89
CA GLY A 42 -12.91 3.62 -9.96
C GLY A 42 -11.38 3.65 -9.74
N ALA A 43 -10.75 4.81 -9.72
CA ALA A 43 -9.33 4.97 -9.45
C ALA A 43 -8.97 4.43 -8.05
N PRO A 44 -8.00 3.52 -7.90
CA PRO A 44 -7.66 2.96 -6.59
C PRO A 44 -6.93 3.99 -5.73
N LEU A 45 -7.56 4.52 -4.68
CA LEU A 45 -7.00 5.62 -3.88
C LEU A 45 -6.13 5.09 -2.74
N ARG A 46 -4.90 5.61 -2.63
CA ARG A 46 -3.92 5.18 -1.61
C ARG A 46 -4.06 5.90 -0.27
N CYS A 47 -4.86 6.97 -0.21
CA CYS A 47 -5.14 7.73 1.00
C CYS A 47 -6.21 7.09 1.90
N CYS A 48 -7.17 6.37 1.30
CA CYS A 48 -8.29 5.77 2.01
C CYS A 48 -8.55 4.31 1.64
N LEU A 49 -7.76 3.75 0.70
CA LEU A 49 -7.83 2.35 0.27
C LEU A 49 -9.20 1.92 -0.30
N ARG A 50 -10.02 2.88 -0.76
CA ARG A 50 -11.20 2.62 -1.60
C ARG A 50 -10.94 3.04 -3.04
N ARG A 51 -11.88 2.74 -3.92
CA ARG A 51 -11.92 3.35 -5.25
C ARG A 51 -12.54 4.75 -5.16
N SER A 52 -12.13 5.64 -6.05
CA SER A 52 -12.79 6.94 -6.23
C SER A 52 -14.23 6.75 -6.71
N GLU A 53 -15.07 7.72 -6.39
CA GLU A 53 -16.41 7.87 -6.94
C GLU A 53 -16.39 8.91 -8.08
N PRO A 54 -17.33 8.82 -9.04
CA PRO A 54 -17.52 9.85 -10.06
C PRO A 54 -17.65 11.25 -9.44
N GLY A 55 -16.94 12.22 -10.02
CA GLY A 55 -16.94 13.62 -9.59
C GLY A 55 -15.94 13.95 -8.47
N GLU A 56 -15.22 12.97 -7.92
CA GLU A 56 -14.22 13.25 -6.90
C GLU A 56 -12.98 13.95 -7.47
N ARG A 57 -12.42 14.90 -6.70
CA ARG A 57 -11.16 15.56 -7.04
C ARG A 57 -9.98 14.71 -6.57
N ILE A 58 -9.23 14.17 -7.52
CA ILE A 58 -8.07 13.30 -7.28
C ILE A 58 -6.81 13.85 -7.93
N ALA A 59 -5.66 13.29 -7.58
CA ALA A 59 -4.39 13.55 -8.24
C ALA A 59 -3.62 12.24 -8.45
N LEU A 60 -2.94 12.14 -9.60
CA LEU A 60 -1.96 11.08 -9.86
C LEU A 60 -0.57 11.63 -9.53
N VAL A 61 0.11 11.00 -8.57
CA VAL A 61 1.40 11.46 -8.05
C VAL A 61 2.43 10.34 -8.09
N SER A 62 3.72 10.67 -8.24
CA SER A 62 4.78 9.69 -7.96
C SER A 62 4.98 9.49 -6.47
N TYR A 63 5.08 8.22 -6.08
CA TYR A 63 5.26 7.79 -4.71
C TYR A 63 6.32 6.68 -4.60
N ALA A 64 7.21 6.81 -3.64
CA ALA A 64 8.25 5.84 -3.29
C ALA A 64 7.96 5.23 -1.90
N PRO A 65 7.33 4.04 -1.83
CA PRO A 65 6.92 3.45 -0.55
C PRO A 65 8.10 3.08 0.36
N LEU A 66 9.19 2.52 -0.20
CA LEU A 66 10.35 2.14 0.61
C LEU A 66 11.12 3.35 1.16
N ARG A 67 11.03 4.52 0.52
CA ARG A 67 11.52 5.78 1.12
C ARG A 67 10.81 6.11 2.43
N ARG A 68 9.54 5.71 2.60
CA ARG A 68 8.80 5.92 3.85
C ARG A 68 9.25 4.94 4.93
N TRP A 69 9.41 3.67 4.57
CA TRP A 69 10.03 2.67 5.43
C TRP A 69 11.43 3.09 5.91
N ALA A 70 12.27 3.55 4.99
CA ALA A 70 13.61 4.06 5.28
C ALA A 70 13.59 5.25 6.25
N ALA A 71 12.69 6.22 6.05
CA ALA A 71 12.53 7.36 6.94
C ALA A 71 12.07 6.95 8.36
N GLU A 72 11.25 5.89 8.48
CA GLU A 72 10.77 5.38 9.77
C GLU A 72 11.80 4.53 10.51
N THR A 73 12.67 3.81 9.80
CA THR A 73 13.50 2.72 10.38
C THR A 73 15.00 2.90 10.24
N GLY A 74 15.45 3.87 9.43
CA GLY A 74 16.86 4.02 9.06
C GLY A 74 17.35 3.03 8.01
N ALA A 75 16.43 2.26 7.39
CA ALA A 75 16.78 1.30 6.33
C ALA A 75 17.37 1.97 5.09
N ALA A 76 18.17 1.21 4.33
CA ALA A 76 18.79 1.64 3.08
C ALA A 76 18.37 0.71 1.92
N PRO A 77 17.18 0.90 1.31
CA PRO A 77 16.64 0.00 0.29
C PRO A 77 17.49 -0.06 -1.00
N GLY A 78 18.36 0.93 -1.23
CA GLY A 78 19.25 0.97 -2.40
C GLY A 78 18.48 0.96 -3.71
N ALA A 79 18.87 0.08 -4.64
CA ALA A 79 18.21 -0.06 -5.94
C ALA A 79 16.73 -0.50 -5.85
N TYR A 80 16.26 -0.94 -4.67
CA TYR A 80 14.86 -1.25 -4.44
C TYR A 80 14.01 -0.04 -4.03
N ASP A 81 14.56 1.19 -3.94
CA ASP A 81 13.76 2.44 -3.76
C ASP A 81 12.93 2.76 -5.02
N GLU A 82 11.96 1.89 -5.32
CA GLU A 82 11.08 2.01 -6.46
C GLU A 82 10.13 3.20 -6.28
N GLN A 83 9.97 3.98 -7.34
CA GLN A 83 9.02 5.07 -7.43
C GLN A 83 7.99 4.76 -8.52
N GLY A 84 6.71 4.96 -8.25
CA GLY A 84 5.64 4.69 -9.22
C GLY A 84 4.38 5.55 -9.00
N PRO A 85 3.45 5.53 -9.96
CA PRO A 85 2.25 6.35 -9.90
C PRO A 85 1.23 5.78 -8.89
N VAL A 86 0.62 6.66 -8.10
CA VAL A 86 -0.50 6.35 -7.21
C VAL A 86 -1.57 7.45 -7.26
N PHE A 87 -2.84 7.06 -7.15
CA PHE A 87 -3.94 8.01 -6.99
C PHE A 87 -4.16 8.36 -5.52
N ILE A 88 -4.40 9.65 -5.25
CA ILE A 88 -4.81 10.18 -3.95
C ILE A 88 -5.91 11.22 -4.12
N HIS A 89 -6.71 11.47 -3.09
CA HIS A 89 -7.59 12.64 -3.08
C HIS A 89 -6.78 13.94 -3.12
N ALA A 90 -7.25 14.90 -3.92
CA ALA A 90 -6.68 16.23 -4.02
C ALA A 90 -6.78 17.03 -2.71
N ARG A 91 -7.72 16.67 -1.84
CA ARG A 91 -7.91 17.23 -0.50
C ARG A 91 -7.79 16.16 0.57
N GLU A 92 -7.73 16.58 1.82
CA GLU A 92 -7.81 15.67 2.96
C GLU A 92 -9.11 14.85 2.91
N CYS A 93 -9.01 13.58 3.33
CA CYS A 93 -10.12 12.66 3.42
C CYS A 93 -10.05 11.93 4.76
N ALA A 94 -11.16 11.32 5.20
CA ALA A 94 -11.24 10.60 6.48
C ALA A 94 -10.27 9.42 6.63
N GLY A 95 -9.65 8.97 5.54
CA GLY A 95 -8.77 7.81 5.52
C GLY A 95 -9.54 6.49 5.34
N PRO A 96 -8.92 5.34 5.63
CA PRO A 96 -9.56 4.04 5.46
C PRO A 96 -10.72 3.83 6.43
N ALA A 97 -11.84 3.31 5.91
CA ALA A 97 -13.04 2.99 6.70
C ALA A 97 -12.95 1.63 7.45
N GLY A 98 -11.76 1.03 7.53
CA GLY A 98 -11.54 -0.25 8.22
C GLY A 98 -11.68 -1.52 7.36
N GLU A 99 -11.78 -1.40 6.02
CA GLU A 99 -11.65 -2.56 5.14
C GLU A 99 -10.28 -3.23 5.33
N SER A 100 -10.31 -4.49 5.73
CA SER A 100 -9.11 -5.24 6.09
C SER A 100 -8.33 -5.74 4.86
N ARG A 101 -8.98 -5.92 3.70
CA ARG A 101 -8.37 -6.44 2.46
C ARG A 101 -8.73 -5.57 1.25
N PRO A 102 -8.20 -4.34 1.14
CA PRO A 102 -8.47 -3.46 0.01
C PRO A 102 -8.08 -4.09 -1.32
N PHE A 103 -8.87 -3.80 -2.36
CA PHE A 103 -8.58 -4.17 -3.75
C PHE A 103 -8.35 -5.67 -3.99
N SER A 104 -8.96 -6.55 -3.17
CA SER A 104 -8.85 -8.01 -3.28
C SER A 104 -9.71 -8.63 -4.39
N ASN A 105 -10.40 -7.80 -5.20
CA ASN A 105 -11.30 -8.22 -6.28
C ASN A 105 -10.59 -8.40 -7.64
N ALA A 106 -9.27 -8.60 -7.64
CA ALA A 106 -8.48 -8.94 -8.81
C ALA A 106 -7.13 -9.53 -8.38
N HIS A 107 -6.40 -10.13 -9.33
CA HIS A 107 -5.07 -10.68 -9.10
C HIS A 107 -4.09 -9.61 -8.62
N ARG A 108 -3.24 -9.95 -7.65
CA ARG A 108 -2.21 -9.05 -7.10
C ARG A 108 -0.89 -9.74 -6.92
N VAL A 109 0.18 -8.94 -6.95
CA VAL A 109 1.48 -9.40 -6.46
C VAL A 109 1.62 -9.00 -5.00
N VAL A 110 1.90 -9.98 -4.15
CA VAL A 110 2.33 -9.80 -2.77
C VAL A 110 3.86 -9.90 -2.76
N ARG A 111 4.54 -8.78 -2.53
CA ARG A 111 6.00 -8.72 -2.51
C ARG A 111 6.51 -8.51 -1.08
N ARG A 112 7.45 -9.35 -0.66
CA ARG A 112 8.01 -9.42 0.70
C ARG A 112 9.31 -8.63 0.78
N TYR A 113 9.47 -7.85 1.84
CA TYR A 113 10.68 -7.09 2.09
C TYR A 113 11.25 -7.37 3.47
N GLY A 114 12.57 -7.41 3.56
CA GLY A 114 13.31 -7.43 4.81
C GLY A 114 13.36 -6.07 5.49
N ALA A 115 13.90 -6.03 6.72
CA ALA A 115 14.01 -4.80 7.50
C ALA A 115 14.92 -3.75 6.83
N ASP A 116 15.88 -4.17 6.01
CA ASP A 116 16.76 -3.30 5.23
C ASP A 116 16.10 -2.78 3.94
N GLY A 117 14.86 -3.17 3.64
CA GLY A 117 14.13 -2.79 2.44
C GLY A 117 14.48 -3.62 1.20
N ARG A 118 15.18 -4.75 1.35
CA ARG A 118 15.47 -5.68 0.24
C ARG A 118 14.32 -6.63 -0.03
N ILE A 119 14.13 -7.00 -1.30
CA ILE A 119 13.13 -7.99 -1.70
C ILE A 119 13.58 -9.38 -1.24
N LEU A 120 12.74 -10.05 -0.45
CA LEU A 120 12.95 -11.44 -0.01
C LEU A 120 12.17 -12.44 -0.87
N GLY A 121 11.17 -11.97 -1.62
CA GLY A 121 10.43 -12.78 -2.57
C GLY A 121 9.11 -12.14 -2.95
N GLY A 122 8.34 -12.84 -3.79
CA GLY A 122 6.99 -12.42 -4.16
C GLY A 122 6.09 -13.60 -4.47
N ARG A 123 4.79 -13.32 -4.55
CA ARG A 123 3.75 -14.31 -4.89
C ARG A 123 2.63 -13.65 -5.68
N LEU A 124 2.17 -14.31 -6.73
CA LEU A 124 0.91 -13.98 -7.40
C LEU A 124 -0.25 -14.53 -6.57
N VAL A 125 -1.21 -13.68 -6.23
CA VAL A 125 -2.37 -14.02 -5.40
C VAL A 125 -3.63 -13.79 -6.23
N GLY A 126 -4.49 -14.81 -6.27
CA GLY A 126 -5.80 -14.73 -6.88
C GLY A 126 -6.79 -13.89 -6.06
N GLU A 127 -7.96 -13.66 -6.62
CA GLU A 127 -8.98 -12.80 -6.00
C GLU A 127 -9.55 -13.41 -4.71
N GLY A 128 -10.02 -12.54 -3.81
CA GLY A 128 -10.75 -12.89 -2.59
C GLY A 128 -9.92 -12.76 -1.31
N ALA A 129 -10.54 -12.18 -0.28
CA ALA A 129 -9.89 -11.87 1.00
C ALA A 129 -9.16 -13.07 1.64
N ALA A 130 -9.76 -14.27 1.61
CA ALA A 130 -9.15 -15.48 2.18
C ALA A 130 -7.81 -15.86 1.52
N ARG A 131 -7.65 -15.62 0.20
CA ARG A 131 -6.38 -15.88 -0.50
C ARG A 131 -5.32 -14.87 -0.10
N PHE A 132 -5.70 -13.62 0.13
CA PHE A 132 -4.81 -12.58 0.63
C PHE A 132 -4.36 -12.90 2.06
N ASP A 133 -5.29 -13.32 2.93
CA ASP A 133 -4.97 -13.72 4.30
C ASP A 133 -3.99 -14.89 4.34
N ALA A 134 -4.20 -15.92 3.51
CA ALA A 134 -3.27 -17.03 3.38
C ALA A 134 -1.90 -16.57 2.85
N ALA A 135 -1.87 -15.66 1.88
CA ALA A 135 -0.62 -15.13 1.34
C ALA A 135 0.14 -14.25 2.34
N PHE A 136 -0.56 -13.49 3.18
CA PHE A 136 0.06 -12.73 4.26
C PHE A 136 0.57 -13.65 5.37
N ALA A 137 -0.18 -14.69 5.74
CA ALA A 137 0.28 -15.70 6.68
C ALA A 137 1.57 -16.36 6.21
N GLU A 138 1.59 -16.90 5.00
CA GLU A 138 2.80 -17.50 4.42
C GLU A 138 3.96 -16.49 4.34
N ALA A 139 3.68 -15.23 4.01
CA ALA A 139 4.71 -14.20 3.93
C ALA A 139 5.33 -13.90 5.30
N PHE A 140 4.53 -13.83 6.35
CA PHE A 140 4.98 -13.45 7.69
C PHE A 140 5.38 -14.63 8.58
N ASP A 141 5.16 -15.88 8.13
CA ASP A 141 5.78 -17.08 8.71
C ASP A 141 7.32 -17.02 8.65
N ASP A 142 7.87 -16.30 7.66
CA ASP A 142 9.29 -15.95 7.64
C ASP A 142 9.56 -14.73 8.55
N PRO A 143 10.32 -14.88 9.65
CA PRO A 143 10.62 -13.79 10.56
C PRO A 143 11.50 -12.69 9.93
N ALA A 144 12.20 -12.97 8.83
CA ALA A 144 12.99 -11.97 8.11
C ALA A 144 12.11 -10.95 7.36
N VAL A 145 10.87 -11.32 7.02
CA VAL A 145 9.93 -10.41 6.35
C VAL A 145 9.42 -9.36 7.34
N ALA A 146 9.79 -8.10 7.12
CA ALA A 146 9.39 -6.97 7.96
C ALA A 146 8.09 -6.32 7.47
N LEU A 147 7.89 -6.27 6.15
CA LEU A 147 6.71 -5.71 5.51
C LEU A 147 6.41 -6.38 4.17
N VAL A 148 5.17 -6.21 3.73
CA VAL A 148 4.68 -6.71 2.45
C VAL A 148 4.08 -5.56 1.66
N HIS A 149 4.38 -5.45 0.37
CA HIS A 149 3.64 -4.58 -0.54
C HIS A 149 2.67 -5.39 -1.36
N VAL A 150 1.43 -4.92 -1.45
CA VAL A 150 0.47 -5.38 -2.46
C VAL A 150 0.62 -4.50 -3.68
N ARG A 151 0.75 -5.11 -4.86
CA ARG A 151 0.93 -4.41 -6.15
C ARG A 151 -0.06 -4.91 -7.19
N ALA A 152 -0.47 -4.02 -8.10
CA ALA A 152 -1.24 -4.40 -9.29
C ALA A 152 -0.37 -5.26 -10.22
N VAL A 153 -0.96 -6.28 -10.84
CA VAL A 153 -0.23 -7.21 -11.72
C VAL A 153 0.09 -6.53 -13.05
N GLU A 154 -0.89 -5.85 -13.62
CA GLU A 154 -0.87 -5.30 -14.97
C GLU A 154 0.13 -4.15 -15.11
N TYR A 155 0.33 -3.39 -14.04
CA TYR A 155 1.12 -2.15 -14.06
C TYR A 155 2.28 -2.14 -13.06
N GLY A 156 2.33 -3.07 -12.11
CA GLY A 156 3.32 -3.08 -11.02
C GLY A 156 3.13 -1.99 -9.95
N CYS A 157 2.12 -1.12 -10.09
CA CYS A 157 1.89 0.00 -9.17
C CYS A 157 1.64 -0.47 -7.73
N PHE A 158 2.23 0.25 -6.77
CA PHE A 158 2.01 0.04 -5.33
C PHE A 158 0.55 0.29 -4.97
N LEU A 159 -0.12 -0.66 -4.30
CA LEU A 159 -1.49 -0.50 -3.78
C LEU A 159 -1.49 -0.11 -2.32
N TYR A 160 -0.88 -0.92 -1.46
CA TYR A 160 -0.75 -0.64 -0.03
C TYR A 160 0.36 -1.51 0.57
N GLU A 161 0.79 -1.09 1.75
CA GLU A 161 1.71 -1.84 2.59
C GLU A 161 0.92 -2.65 3.61
N VAL A 162 1.42 -3.82 3.98
CA VAL A 162 0.89 -4.64 5.06
C VAL A 162 1.98 -4.87 6.08
N ARG A 163 1.62 -4.75 7.36
CA ARG A 163 2.48 -5.11 8.51
C ARG A 163 1.78 -6.13 9.38
N ARG A 164 2.55 -6.85 10.21
CA ARG A 164 2.01 -7.57 11.36
C ARG A 164 1.25 -6.56 12.24
N GLY A 165 0.02 -6.89 12.59
CA GLY A 165 -0.77 -6.18 13.59
C GLY A 165 -0.06 -6.27 14.93
N GLN A 166 -0.25 -5.23 15.75
CA GLN A 166 0.17 -5.26 17.15
C GLN A 166 -0.82 -6.10 17.95
#